data_AF-A0A3B8LI92-F1
#
_entry.id   AF-A0A3B8LI92-F1
#
_cell.length_a   1.000
_cell.length_b   1.000
_cell.length_c   1.000
_cell.angle_alpha   90.00
_cell.angle_beta   90.00
_cell.angle_gamma   90.00
#
_symmetry.space_group_name_H-M   'P 1'
#
loop_
_entity.id
_entity.type
_entity.pdbx_description
1 polymer ?
#
loop_
_entity_poly.entity_id
_entity_poly.type
_entity_poly.pdbx_seq_one_letter_code
_entity_poly.pdbx_strand_id
1 'polypeptide(L)'
;MKKTFKHMFTLATVCLGLFGLLFVGEAQAAKATQHLTLEAALKMLLKQNPDIAREHLELVQSKSDTAFAKGAFGLDLKLNLQVDRSNLPAGMQLNPSLWNEESNNLFLQQVQLQGSLSLEKKLALGTTLALQFKQGWGTQDRFNALGESTDRVQTINDGSNSLRLQITQPLLRGAWLPVQMAPIKKAEAQAEAAEQKVAAQILEKIGQTIRIYWDLVYNQRDLKLRQKAYTLAVQQRSNTKLLIQSGRLAAIELAQAEEAVAKRHQELLAAVERMNQVQVQMRDVLHTSKDVSFVPTEEPLSGGSLPSLQRALDRMITENPNLKSIKHRISALKQDVLVAKNGQLPNLDLVAGFQLVGFGRNTGADTESSVQRSLGMLVDPRSHNAYAGLTFSVPLDRRQVNQRVERSQLEVQKQRLMLAQLQRELKNQLQLFHGQGQQILKRIAAAKLTLTWAKRKLSAEKTKFKLGRSTLFQVLLFQQDVSQAELAELRAQVDYHKALIELYEKEGSLLKRFSIRKRS
;
A
#
# COMPACT_ATOMS: atom_id res chain seq x y z
N MET A 1 -63.26 -44.89 8.52
CA MET A 1 -62.97 -43.44 8.52
C MET A 1 -62.47 -43.00 9.88
N LYS A 2 -61.23 -43.36 10.22
CA LYS A 2 -60.51 -43.04 11.46
C LYS A 2 -59.23 -42.31 11.06
N LYS A 3 -59.30 -41.02 10.72
CA LYS A 3 -58.10 -40.19 10.45
C LYS A 3 -58.38 -38.67 10.35
N THR A 4 -59.21 -38.13 11.25
CA THR A 4 -59.40 -36.66 11.35
C THR A 4 -59.48 -36.14 12.79
N PHE A 5 -59.30 -36.99 13.80
CA PHE A 5 -59.41 -36.57 15.21
C PHE A 5 -58.07 -36.55 15.97
N LYS A 6 -56.94 -36.84 15.30
CA LYS A 6 -55.61 -36.95 15.93
C LYS A 6 -54.66 -35.78 15.63
N HIS A 7 -55.13 -34.73 14.95
CA HIS A 7 -54.31 -33.56 14.60
C HIS A 7 -54.78 -32.24 15.23
N MET A 8 -55.93 -32.24 15.92
CA MET A 8 -56.44 -31.05 16.60
C MET A 8 -55.94 -30.92 18.05
N PHE A 9 -55.42 -32.01 18.65
CA PHE A 9 -54.93 -32.01 20.04
C PHE A 9 -53.42 -31.79 20.16
N THR A 10 -52.65 -31.93 19.07
CA THR A 10 -51.21 -31.66 19.03
C THR A 10 -50.86 -30.20 18.72
N LEU A 11 -51.82 -29.39 18.26
CA LEU A 11 -51.60 -27.94 18.07
C LEU A 11 -51.87 -27.12 19.35
N ALA A 12 -52.73 -27.60 20.24
CA ALA A 12 -53.08 -26.90 21.48
C ALA A 12 -52.00 -27.02 22.58
N THR A 13 -51.14 -28.04 22.54
CA THR A 13 -50.03 -28.22 23.48
C THR A 13 -48.73 -27.54 23.05
N VAL A 14 -48.60 -27.13 21.78
CA VAL A 14 -47.45 -26.36 21.29
C VAL A 14 -47.65 -24.85 21.50
N CYS A 15 -48.89 -24.36 21.57
CA CYS A 15 -49.17 -22.94 21.86
C CYS A 15 -49.06 -22.56 23.35
N LEU A 16 -49.08 -23.52 24.29
CA LEU A 16 -48.90 -23.25 25.73
C LEU A 16 -47.42 -23.33 26.20
N GLY A 17 -46.51 -23.85 25.37
CA GLY A 17 -45.07 -23.81 25.62
C GLY A 17 -44.36 -22.55 25.10
N LEU A 18 -45.05 -21.74 24.27
CA LEU A 18 -44.47 -20.57 23.59
C LEU A 18 -44.79 -19.23 24.25
N PHE A 19 -45.58 -19.21 25.33
CA PHE A 19 -45.91 -17.98 26.07
C PHE A 19 -45.12 -17.81 27.39
N GLY A 20 -44.27 -18.77 27.75
CA GLY A 20 -43.43 -18.74 28.97
C GLY A 20 -42.00 -18.21 28.78
N LEU A 21 -41.63 -17.75 27.58
CA LEU A 21 -40.26 -17.31 27.24
C LEU A 21 -40.15 -15.84 26.80
N LEU A 22 -41.19 -15.02 27.02
CA LEU A 22 -41.20 -13.59 26.69
C LEU A 22 -40.90 -12.65 27.88
N PHE A 23 -40.39 -13.19 28.99
CA PHE A 23 -39.69 -12.42 30.01
C PHE A 23 -38.30 -13.01 30.28
N VAL A 24 -37.54 -13.24 29.20
CA VAL A 24 -36.09 -13.17 29.31
C VAL A 24 -35.78 -11.68 29.41
N GLY A 25 -35.62 -11.19 30.64
CA GLY A 25 -34.89 -9.94 30.84
C GLY A 25 -33.59 -10.06 30.05
N GLU A 26 -33.31 -9.08 29.20
CA GLU A 26 -32.02 -8.93 28.54
C GLU A 26 -30.95 -8.86 29.64
N ALA A 27 -30.48 -10.00 30.10
CA ALA A 27 -29.18 -10.13 30.69
C ALA A 27 -28.22 -9.87 29.53
N GLN A 28 -27.93 -8.59 29.30
CA GLN A 28 -26.81 -8.14 28.49
C GLN A 28 -25.62 -8.97 28.95
N ALA A 29 -25.23 -9.96 28.13
CA ALA A 29 -24.04 -10.74 28.39
C ALA A 29 -22.91 -9.75 28.63
N ALA A 30 -22.35 -9.76 29.85
CA ALA A 30 -21.37 -8.76 30.26
C ALA A 30 -20.19 -8.86 29.27
N LYS A 31 -20.09 -7.87 28.37
CA LYS A 31 -19.01 -7.83 27.38
C LYS A 31 -17.69 -7.94 28.12
N ALA A 32 -16.81 -8.82 27.64
CA ALA A 32 -15.48 -8.98 28.20
C ALA A 32 -14.82 -7.59 28.29
N THR A 33 -14.43 -7.19 29.50
CA THR A 33 -13.88 -5.86 29.76
C THR A 33 -12.37 -5.94 29.68
N GLN A 34 -11.75 -5.09 28.86
CA GLN A 34 -10.30 -5.06 28.70
C GLN A 34 -9.74 -3.68 29.04
N HIS A 35 -8.82 -3.63 30.00
CA HIS A 35 -8.06 -2.41 30.30
C HIS A 35 -7.08 -2.10 29.17
N LEU A 36 -7.11 -0.86 28.68
CA LEU A 36 -6.36 -0.44 27.51
C LEU A 36 -5.50 0.79 27.82
N THR A 37 -4.17 0.61 27.79
CA THR A 37 -3.22 1.73 27.75
C THR A 37 -3.03 2.19 26.31
N LEU A 38 -2.54 3.42 26.12
CA LEU A 38 -2.27 3.92 24.77
C LEU A 38 -1.22 3.07 24.06
N GLU A 39 -0.16 2.66 24.77
CA GLU A 39 0.87 1.80 24.21
C GLU A 39 0.32 0.43 23.77
N ALA A 40 -0.59 -0.16 24.56
CA ALA A 40 -1.24 -1.42 24.20
C ALA A 40 -2.12 -1.26 22.94
N ALA A 41 -2.86 -0.16 22.84
CA ALA A 41 -3.65 0.15 21.64
C ALA A 41 -2.78 0.27 20.39
N LEU A 42 -1.64 0.95 20.48
CA LEU A 42 -0.71 1.10 19.36
C LEU A 42 -0.04 -0.23 18.97
N LYS A 43 0.32 -1.08 19.95
CA LYS A 43 0.83 -2.43 19.66
C LYS A 43 -0.21 -3.31 18.98
N MET A 44 -1.47 -3.23 19.41
CA MET A 44 -2.57 -3.95 18.76
C MET A 44 -2.78 -3.48 17.32
N LEU A 45 -2.82 -2.17 17.09
CA LEU A 45 -2.91 -1.57 15.75
C LEU A 45 -1.82 -2.12 14.83
N LEU A 46 -0.55 -2.04 15.24
CA LEU A 46 0.58 -2.45 14.40
C LEU A 46 0.61 -3.95 14.09
N LYS A 47 0.00 -4.78 14.96
CA LYS A 47 -0.01 -6.24 14.80
C LYS A 47 -1.22 -6.75 14.01
N GLN A 48 -2.37 -6.11 14.15
CA GLN A 48 -3.65 -6.64 13.67
C GLN A 48 -4.21 -5.89 12.47
N ASN A 49 -3.74 -4.68 12.18
CA ASN A 49 -4.34 -3.86 11.13
C ASN A 49 -3.93 -4.35 9.71
N PRO A 50 -4.89 -4.82 8.88
CA PRO A 50 -4.64 -5.32 7.54
C PRO A 50 -4.22 -4.21 6.57
N ASP A 51 -4.60 -2.94 6.80
CA ASP A 51 -4.13 -1.82 5.98
C ASP A 51 -2.61 -1.71 6.10
N ILE A 52 -2.06 -1.79 7.32
CA ILE A 52 -0.61 -1.73 7.54
C ILE A 52 0.09 -2.92 6.88
N ALA A 53 -0.49 -4.12 6.94
CA ALA A 53 0.03 -5.30 6.27
C ALA A 53 0.02 -5.13 4.73
N ARG A 54 -1.05 -4.57 4.16
CA ARG A 54 -1.16 -4.26 2.74
C ARG A 54 -0.08 -3.28 2.28
N GLU A 55 0.13 -2.20 3.03
CA GLU A 55 1.17 -1.22 2.71
C GLU A 55 2.59 -1.83 2.81
N HIS A 56 2.81 -2.74 3.76
CA HIS A 56 4.06 -3.50 3.83
C HIS A 56 4.25 -4.38 2.59
N LEU A 57 3.18 -5.02 2.08
CA LEU A 57 3.24 -5.79 0.83
C LEU A 57 3.56 -4.90 -0.38
N GLU A 58 3.01 -3.68 -0.47
CA GLU A 58 3.37 -2.71 -1.53
C GLU A 58 4.87 -2.35 -1.47
N LEU A 59 5.44 -2.20 -0.27
CA LEU A 59 6.87 -1.95 -0.10
C LEU A 59 7.72 -3.16 -0.55
N VAL A 60 7.31 -4.38 -0.17
CA VAL A 60 8.00 -5.61 -0.61
C VAL A 60 7.95 -5.73 -2.13
N GLN A 61 6.81 -5.42 -2.76
CA GLN A 61 6.68 -5.38 -4.22
C GLN A 61 7.65 -4.37 -4.84
N SER A 62 7.72 -3.14 -4.32
CA SER A 62 8.62 -2.12 -4.85
C SER A 62 10.11 -2.47 -4.67
N LYS A 63 10.48 -3.14 -3.58
CA LYS A 63 11.82 -3.71 -3.40
C LYS A 63 12.09 -4.85 -4.39
N SER A 64 11.10 -5.69 -4.66
CA SER A 64 11.17 -6.73 -5.70
C SER A 64 11.38 -6.12 -7.08
N ASP A 65 10.69 -5.03 -7.43
CA ASP A 65 10.89 -4.31 -8.70
C ASP A 65 12.34 -3.79 -8.86
N THR A 66 13.00 -3.44 -7.75
CA THR A 66 14.43 -3.10 -7.75
C THR A 66 15.30 -4.31 -8.08
N ALA A 67 15.00 -5.48 -7.51
CA ALA A 67 15.70 -6.71 -7.83
C ALA A 67 15.45 -7.14 -9.29
N PHE A 68 14.22 -6.98 -9.77
CA PHE A 68 13.84 -7.20 -11.17
C PHE A 68 14.63 -6.28 -12.12
N ALA A 69 14.74 -4.99 -11.80
CA ALA A 69 15.57 -4.06 -12.58
C ALA A 69 17.05 -4.46 -12.61
N LYS A 70 17.58 -5.00 -11.50
CA LYS A 70 18.96 -5.56 -11.45
C LYS A 70 19.10 -6.83 -12.30
N GLY A 71 18.03 -7.62 -12.42
CA GLY A 71 17.95 -8.81 -13.27
C GLY A 71 18.18 -8.53 -14.76
N ALA A 72 18.05 -7.28 -15.23
CA ALA A 72 18.37 -6.88 -16.60
C ALA A 72 19.85 -7.09 -16.99
N PHE A 73 20.74 -7.32 -16.03
CA PHE A 73 22.15 -7.67 -16.24
C PHE A 73 22.42 -9.18 -16.02
N GLY A 74 21.36 -9.98 -15.94
CA GLY A 74 21.41 -11.43 -15.84
C GLY A 74 21.99 -12.11 -17.09
N LEU A 75 22.21 -13.41 -16.98
CA LEU A 75 22.58 -14.28 -18.08
C LEU A 75 21.31 -14.94 -18.63
N ASP A 76 21.01 -14.70 -19.90
CA ASP A 76 19.85 -15.28 -20.57
C ASP A 76 20.26 -16.50 -21.39
N LEU A 77 19.58 -17.62 -21.20
CA LEU A 77 19.69 -18.83 -22.03
C LEU A 77 18.45 -18.95 -22.91
N LYS A 78 18.64 -18.96 -24.24
CA LYS A 78 17.55 -19.15 -25.21
C LYS A 78 17.82 -20.40 -26.04
N LEU A 79 16.84 -21.32 -26.06
CA LEU A 79 16.78 -22.47 -26.95
C LEU A 79 15.73 -22.18 -28.02
N ASN A 80 16.11 -22.30 -29.29
CA ASN A 80 15.20 -22.23 -30.42
C ASN A 80 15.33 -23.54 -31.22
N LEU A 81 14.19 -24.16 -31.52
CA LEU A 81 14.07 -25.35 -32.35
C LEU A 81 13.03 -25.03 -33.43
N GLN A 82 13.42 -25.18 -34.68
CA GLN A 82 12.58 -24.89 -35.83
C GLN A 82 12.65 -26.05 -36.81
N VAL A 83 11.48 -26.45 -37.34
CA VAL A 83 11.36 -27.42 -38.41
C VAL A 83 10.62 -26.73 -39.55
N ASP A 84 11.28 -26.61 -40.69
CA ASP A 84 10.69 -26.07 -41.90
C ASP A 84 10.56 -27.18 -42.93
N ARG A 85 9.36 -27.33 -43.49
CA ARG A 85 9.12 -28.18 -44.66
C ARG A 85 8.62 -27.28 -45.79
N SER A 86 9.31 -27.32 -46.91
CA SER A 86 8.93 -26.56 -48.10
C SER A 86 9.01 -27.43 -49.34
N ASN A 87 8.02 -27.30 -50.21
CA ASN A 87 8.03 -27.89 -51.54
C ASN A 87 8.16 -26.75 -52.54
N LEU A 88 9.31 -26.65 -53.19
CA LEU A 88 9.62 -25.58 -54.13
C LEU A 88 9.68 -26.18 -55.55
N PRO A 89 9.22 -25.47 -56.60
CA PRO A 89 9.49 -25.88 -57.97
C PRO A 89 11.01 -25.98 -58.18
N ALA A 90 11.49 -27.13 -58.67
CA ALA A 90 12.92 -27.42 -58.78
C ALA A 90 13.65 -26.43 -59.70
N GLY A 91 12.94 -25.88 -60.71
CA GLY A 91 13.43 -24.80 -61.56
C GLY A 91 14.05 -23.66 -60.75
N MET A 92 13.43 -23.20 -59.66
CA MET A 92 13.89 -22.04 -58.87
C MET A 92 15.32 -22.16 -58.30
N GLN A 93 15.92 -23.36 -58.25
CA GLN A 93 17.26 -23.59 -57.70
C GLN A 93 18.27 -24.20 -58.70
N LEU A 94 17.88 -24.41 -59.97
CA LEU A 94 18.78 -24.95 -60.98
C LEU A 94 19.66 -23.84 -61.58
N ASN A 95 20.93 -24.16 -61.82
CA ASN A 95 21.81 -23.32 -62.63
C ASN A 95 21.16 -23.12 -64.01
N PRO A 96 21.00 -21.89 -64.54
CA PRO A 96 20.33 -21.59 -65.81
C PRO A 96 20.68 -22.52 -66.98
N SER A 97 21.92 -23.04 -67.00
CA SER A 97 22.41 -23.98 -68.01
C SER A 97 21.88 -25.42 -67.90
N LEU A 98 21.11 -25.76 -66.85
CA LEU A 98 20.52 -27.08 -66.59
C LEU A 98 18.98 -27.08 -66.71
N TRP A 99 18.39 -25.99 -67.19
CA TRP A 99 16.94 -25.86 -67.37
C TRP A 99 16.50 -26.49 -68.69
N ASN A 100 15.48 -27.33 -68.63
CA ASN A 100 14.78 -27.91 -69.80
C ASN A 100 13.25 -27.98 -69.52
N GLU A 101 12.43 -28.25 -70.53
CA GLU A 101 10.96 -28.35 -70.34
C GLU A 101 10.55 -29.41 -69.30
N GLU A 102 11.35 -30.45 -69.09
CA GLU A 102 11.14 -31.48 -68.06
C GLU A 102 11.36 -30.96 -66.63
N SER A 103 12.25 -29.97 -66.44
CA SER A 103 12.51 -29.34 -65.14
C SER A 103 11.33 -28.55 -64.56
N ASN A 104 10.31 -28.26 -65.39
CA ASN A 104 9.10 -27.54 -65.01
C ASN A 104 8.13 -28.41 -64.18
N ASN A 105 8.27 -29.75 -64.27
CA ASN A 105 7.44 -30.73 -63.56
C ASN A 105 8.18 -31.39 -62.38
N LEU A 106 9.32 -30.83 -61.97
CA LEU A 106 10.12 -31.31 -60.84
C LEU A 106 9.86 -30.42 -59.62
N PHE A 107 9.61 -31.04 -58.49
CA PHE A 107 9.49 -30.41 -57.18
C PHE A 107 10.65 -30.82 -56.30
N LEU A 108 11.22 -29.84 -55.60
CA LEU A 108 12.25 -30.03 -54.61
C LEU A 108 11.61 -29.92 -53.23
N GLN A 109 11.49 -31.06 -52.57
CA GLN A 109 11.06 -31.12 -51.18
C GLN A 109 12.27 -30.92 -50.28
N GLN A 110 12.20 -29.91 -49.43
CA GLN A 110 13.19 -29.65 -48.40
C GLN A 110 12.56 -29.83 -47.03
N VAL A 111 13.24 -30.58 -46.17
CA VAL A 111 12.96 -30.60 -44.74
C VAL A 111 14.22 -30.10 -44.06
N GLN A 112 14.08 -29.05 -43.26
CA GLN A 112 15.17 -28.47 -42.48
C GLN A 112 14.81 -28.51 -41.00
N LEU A 113 15.70 -29.05 -40.19
CA LEU A 113 15.71 -28.96 -38.74
C LEU A 113 16.82 -27.99 -38.35
N GLN A 114 16.47 -26.93 -37.64
CA GLN A 114 17.42 -25.97 -37.10
C GLN A 114 17.26 -25.87 -35.59
N GLY A 115 18.36 -26.03 -34.87
CA GLY A 115 18.47 -25.79 -33.44
C GLY A 115 19.45 -24.66 -33.16
N SER A 116 19.14 -23.79 -32.21
CA SER A 116 20.13 -22.87 -31.67
C SER A 116 20.03 -22.73 -30.17
N LEU A 117 21.20 -22.76 -29.52
CA LEU A 117 21.39 -22.47 -28.12
C LEU A 117 22.16 -21.16 -28.03
N SER A 118 21.63 -20.18 -27.31
CA SER A 118 22.29 -18.88 -27.13
C SER A 118 22.34 -18.47 -25.67
N LEU A 119 23.51 -17.98 -25.27
CA LEU A 119 23.80 -17.37 -23.99
C LEU A 119 24.07 -15.87 -24.23
N GLU A 120 23.29 -15.01 -23.59
CA GLU A 120 23.40 -13.56 -23.73
C GLU A 120 23.59 -12.90 -22.37
N LYS A 121 24.54 -11.97 -22.26
CA LYS A 121 24.77 -11.19 -21.05
C LYS A 121 24.98 -9.73 -21.38
N LYS A 122 24.21 -8.87 -20.70
CA LYS A 122 24.36 -7.42 -20.77
C LYS A 122 25.27 -6.92 -19.64
N LEU A 123 26.18 -6.02 -19.96
CA LEU A 123 27.12 -5.40 -19.02
C LEU A 123 26.70 -3.96 -18.66
N ALA A 124 27.25 -3.44 -17.57
CA ALA A 124 26.93 -2.12 -17.00
C ALA A 124 27.16 -0.93 -17.95
N LEU A 125 28.08 -1.06 -18.92
CA LEU A 125 28.37 -0.03 -19.93
C LEU A 125 27.41 -0.08 -21.13
N GLY A 126 26.52 -1.07 -21.17
CA GLY A 126 25.59 -1.31 -22.27
C GLY A 126 26.10 -2.35 -23.27
N THR A 127 27.31 -2.88 -23.08
CA THR A 127 27.86 -3.97 -23.88
C THR A 127 26.99 -5.22 -23.77
N THR A 128 26.67 -5.85 -24.89
CA THR A 128 26.06 -7.17 -24.93
C THR A 128 27.09 -8.19 -25.40
N LEU A 129 27.29 -9.24 -24.61
CA LEU A 129 28.07 -10.42 -24.98
C LEU A 129 27.09 -11.54 -25.34
N ALA A 130 27.22 -12.13 -26.52
CA ALA A 130 26.38 -13.22 -26.99
C ALA A 130 27.24 -14.38 -27.47
N LEU A 131 27.00 -15.57 -26.94
CA LEU A 131 27.55 -16.83 -27.41
C LEU A 131 26.41 -17.67 -27.99
N GLN A 132 26.52 -18.09 -29.24
CA GLN A 132 25.46 -18.84 -29.92
C GLN A 132 26.05 -20.06 -30.61
N PHE A 133 25.51 -21.23 -30.27
CA PHE A 133 25.69 -22.45 -31.03
C PHE A 133 24.46 -22.68 -31.91
N LYS A 134 24.65 -22.87 -33.21
CA LYS A 134 23.59 -23.27 -34.14
C LYS A 134 23.96 -24.61 -34.74
N GLN A 135 22.97 -25.49 -34.83
CA GLN A 135 23.03 -26.74 -35.55
C GLN A 135 21.88 -26.77 -36.56
N GLY A 136 22.17 -27.12 -37.79
CA GLY A 136 21.19 -27.33 -38.83
C GLY A 136 21.39 -28.70 -39.46
N TRP A 137 20.30 -29.37 -39.75
CA TRP A 137 20.26 -30.54 -40.60
C TRP A 137 19.18 -30.33 -41.64
N GLY A 138 19.41 -30.72 -42.88
CA GLY A 138 18.38 -30.68 -43.89
C GLY A 138 18.52 -31.82 -44.88
N THR A 139 17.38 -32.32 -45.34
CA THR A 139 17.31 -33.24 -46.47
C THR A 139 16.66 -32.56 -47.66
N GLN A 140 17.16 -32.88 -48.86
CA GLN A 140 16.59 -32.45 -50.11
C GLN A 140 16.29 -33.68 -50.98
N ASP A 141 15.02 -33.82 -51.33
CA ASP A 141 14.52 -34.88 -52.19
C ASP A 141 13.85 -34.26 -53.43
N ARG A 142 13.99 -34.90 -54.60
CA ARG A 142 13.40 -34.44 -55.86
C ARG A 142 12.33 -35.41 -56.33
N PHE A 143 11.14 -34.88 -56.60
CA PHE A 143 9.97 -35.64 -57.05
C PHE A 143 9.40 -35.03 -58.33
N ASN A 144 8.75 -35.83 -59.15
CA ASN A 144 8.01 -35.33 -60.31
C ASN A 144 6.59 -34.85 -59.92
N ALA A 145 5.86 -34.28 -60.89
CA ALA A 145 4.49 -33.79 -60.71
C ALA A 145 3.45 -34.87 -60.32
N LEU A 146 3.81 -36.15 -60.44
CA LEU A 146 3.00 -37.30 -60.05
C LEU A 146 3.30 -37.79 -58.62
N GLY A 147 4.25 -37.14 -57.91
CA GLY A 147 4.67 -37.51 -56.56
C GLY A 147 5.62 -38.71 -56.51
N GLU A 148 6.08 -39.20 -57.67
CA GLU A 148 7.02 -40.30 -57.75
C GLU A 148 8.45 -39.79 -57.55
N SER A 149 9.20 -40.53 -56.72
CA SER A 149 10.64 -40.31 -56.58
C SER A 149 11.29 -40.62 -57.92
N THR A 150 12.04 -39.67 -58.47
CA THR A 150 12.77 -39.94 -59.72
C THR A 150 14.01 -40.76 -59.41
N ASP A 151 14.10 -41.98 -59.96
CA ASP A 151 15.18 -42.97 -59.74
C ASP A 151 16.61 -42.48 -60.09
N ARG A 152 16.76 -41.25 -60.59
CA ARG A 152 18.03 -40.67 -61.05
C ARG A 152 18.65 -39.65 -60.08
N VAL A 153 18.05 -39.39 -58.91
CA VAL A 153 18.53 -38.32 -58.00
C VAL A 153 18.81 -38.84 -56.60
N GLN A 154 20.06 -38.68 -56.15
CA GLN A 154 20.52 -39.00 -54.79
C GLN A 154 19.88 -38.04 -53.77
N THR A 155 19.30 -38.56 -52.68
CA THR A 155 18.92 -37.77 -51.50
C THR A 155 20.15 -37.05 -50.96
N ILE A 156 20.05 -35.73 -50.81
CA ILE A 156 21.13 -34.90 -50.28
C ILE A 156 20.81 -34.55 -48.84
N ASN A 157 21.68 -34.98 -47.93
CA ASN A 157 21.64 -34.60 -46.53
C ASN A 157 22.72 -33.56 -46.24
N ASP A 158 22.32 -32.36 -45.88
CA ASP A 158 23.20 -31.28 -45.45
C ASP A 158 23.18 -31.15 -43.93
N GLY A 159 24.36 -30.93 -43.35
CA GLY A 159 24.58 -30.65 -41.95
C GLY A 159 25.34 -29.34 -41.84
N SER A 160 24.94 -28.49 -40.92
CA SER A 160 25.63 -27.24 -40.63
C SER A 160 25.77 -27.09 -39.13
N ASN A 161 26.92 -26.61 -38.69
CA ASN A 161 27.10 -26.17 -37.33
C ASN A 161 27.80 -24.82 -37.32
N SER A 162 27.52 -24.00 -36.32
CA SER A 162 28.30 -22.79 -36.09
C SER A 162 28.35 -22.42 -34.63
N LEU A 163 29.51 -21.95 -34.18
CA LEU A 163 29.70 -21.37 -32.85
C LEU A 163 30.09 -19.90 -33.04
N ARG A 164 29.25 -18.98 -32.60
CA ARG A 164 29.43 -17.54 -32.75
C ARG A 164 29.59 -16.88 -31.38
N LEU A 165 30.69 -16.18 -31.18
CA LEU A 165 30.84 -15.18 -30.13
C LEU A 165 30.65 -13.80 -30.76
N GLN A 166 29.79 -12.96 -30.17
CA GLN A 166 29.52 -11.60 -30.63
C GLN A 166 29.52 -10.63 -29.46
N ILE A 167 30.16 -9.48 -29.66
CA ILE A 167 30.22 -8.35 -28.75
C ILE A 167 29.56 -7.18 -29.44
N THR A 168 28.57 -6.56 -28.79
CA THR A 168 27.89 -5.35 -29.28
C THR A 168 28.05 -4.26 -28.24
N GLN A 169 28.75 -3.17 -28.56
CA GLN A 169 28.97 -2.04 -27.68
C GLN A 169 28.28 -0.78 -28.24
N PRO A 170 27.21 -0.28 -27.60
CA PRO A 170 26.68 1.02 -27.94
C PRO A 170 27.67 2.12 -27.54
N LEU A 171 27.91 3.07 -28.44
CA LEU A 171 28.86 4.19 -28.24
C LEU A 171 28.14 5.52 -27.92
N LEU A 172 26.90 5.69 -28.39
CA LEU A 172 26.10 6.92 -28.22
C LEU A 172 24.77 6.65 -27.49
N ARG A 173 23.69 6.35 -28.21
CA ARG A 173 22.40 5.98 -27.62
C ARG A 173 22.55 4.66 -26.87
N GLY A 174 22.01 4.60 -25.65
CA GLY A 174 22.12 3.44 -24.78
C GLY A 174 23.54 3.20 -24.24
N ALA A 175 24.51 4.07 -24.52
CA ALA A 175 25.86 3.89 -23.98
C ALA A 175 25.98 4.41 -22.54
N TRP A 176 27.00 3.90 -21.86
CA TRP A 176 27.51 4.38 -20.59
C TRP A 176 26.64 4.12 -19.36
N LEU A 177 27.34 4.13 -18.22
CA LEU A 177 26.79 3.78 -16.92
C LEU A 177 25.53 4.59 -16.52
N PRO A 178 25.45 5.94 -16.73
CA PRO A 178 24.30 6.71 -16.26
C PRO A 178 22.97 6.27 -16.88
N VAL A 179 22.97 5.90 -18.17
CA VAL A 179 21.76 5.51 -18.91
C VAL A 179 21.40 4.06 -18.60
N GLN A 180 22.40 3.18 -18.57
CA GLN A 180 22.18 1.76 -18.29
C GLN A 180 21.75 1.49 -16.85
N MET A 181 22.22 2.30 -15.89
CA MET A 181 21.80 2.22 -14.49
C MET A 181 20.51 3.01 -14.20
N ALA A 182 19.99 3.79 -15.16
CA ALA A 182 18.80 4.60 -14.94
C ALA A 182 17.56 3.79 -14.50
N PRO A 183 17.26 2.59 -15.08
CA PRO A 183 16.17 1.75 -14.60
C PRO A 183 16.35 1.28 -13.15
N ILE A 184 17.58 0.92 -12.75
CA ILE A 184 17.88 0.53 -11.36
C ILE A 184 17.71 1.73 -10.43
N LYS A 185 18.31 2.88 -10.74
CA LYS A 185 18.17 4.11 -9.94
C LYS A 185 16.73 4.59 -9.85
N LYS A 186 15.94 4.37 -10.91
CA LYS A 186 14.51 4.64 -10.92
C LYS A 186 13.78 3.72 -9.96
N ALA A 187 14.02 2.41 -10.03
CA ALA A 187 13.39 1.44 -9.14
C ALA A 187 13.79 1.67 -7.68
N GLU A 188 15.05 1.99 -7.40
CA GLU A 188 15.54 2.37 -6.06
C GLU A 188 14.82 3.62 -5.53
N ALA A 189 14.72 4.69 -6.34
CA ALA A 189 13.99 5.89 -5.96
C ALA A 189 12.48 5.63 -5.79
N GLN A 190 11.89 4.70 -6.55
CA GLN A 190 10.50 4.28 -6.36
C GLN A 190 10.32 3.48 -5.07
N ALA A 191 11.25 2.61 -4.72
CA ALA A 191 11.25 1.87 -3.46
C ALA A 191 11.40 2.79 -2.24
N GLU A 192 12.29 3.80 -2.33
CA GLU A 192 12.39 4.85 -1.32
C GLU A 192 11.08 5.66 -1.21
N ALA A 193 10.45 6.00 -2.33
CA ALA A 193 9.18 6.71 -2.33
C ALA A 193 8.06 5.87 -1.68
N ALA A 194 8.02 4.56 -1.97
CA ALA A 194 7.09 3.61 -1.37
C ALA A 194 7.33 3.49 0.13
N GLU A 195 8.57 3.37 0.58
CA GLU A 195 8.90 3.30 2.01
C GLU A 195 8.37 4.52 2.79
N GLN A 196 8.54 5.71 2.21
CA GLN A 196 8.03 6.94 2.83
C GLN A 196 6.49 7.03 2.79
N LYS A 197 5.85 6.48 1.76
CA LYS A 197 4.38 6.38 1.68
C LYS A 197 3.84 5.47 2.79
N VAL A 198 4.44 4.28 2.97
CA VAL A 198 4.08 3.38 4.09
C VAL A 198 4.25 4.07 5.44
N ALA A 199 5.37 4.78 5.62
CA ALA A 199 5.61 5.53 6.85
C ALA A 199 4.54 6.62 7.09
N ALA A 200 4.06 7.30 6.04
CA ALA A 200 2.98 8.28 6.14
C ALA A 200 1.66 7.66 6.59
N GLN A 201 1.28 6.52 6.01
CA GLN A 201 0.02 5.83 6.34
C GLN A 201 0.05 5.24 7.74
N ILE A 202 1.16 4.64 8.15
CA ILE A 202 1.33 4.18 9.54
C ILE A 202 1.17 5.37 10.50
N LEU A 203 1.80 6.51 10.17
CA LEU A 203 1.72 7.71 10.99
C LEU A 203 0.28 8.26 11.07
N GLU A 204 -0.47 8.27 9.97
CA GLU A 204 -1.89 8.66 9.93
C GLU A 204 -2.76 7.73 10.79
N LYS A 205 -2.58 6.41 10.67
CA LYS A 205 -3.32 5.41 11.46
C LYS A 205 -3.00 5.53 12.96
N ILE A 206 -1.73 5.70 13.31
CA ILE A 206 -1.34 5.97 14.71
C ILE A 206 -2.02 7.24 15.20
N GLY A 207 -1.96 8.34 14.45
CA GLY A 207 -2.62 9.60 14.79
C GLY A 207 -4.12 9.42 15.03
N GLN A 208 -4.80 8.69 14.15
CA GLN A 208 -6.23 8.35 14.27
C GLN A 208 -6.51 7.54 15.54
N THR A 209 -5.73 6.49 15.82
CA THR A 209 -5.89 5.67 17.03
C THR A 209 -5.69 6.48 18.30
N ILE A 210 -4.68 7.35 18.37
CA ILE A 210 -4.46 8.17 19.57
C ILE A 210 -5.62 9.17 19.76
N ARG A 211 -6.15 9.78 18.68
CA ARG A 211 -7.32 10.67 18.77
C ARG A 211 -8.56 9.95 19.31
N ILE A 212 -8.85 8.74 18.81
CA ILE A 212 -9.97 7.91 19.28
C ILE A 212 -9.74 7.48 20.73
N TYR A 213 -8.50 7.14 21.11
CA TYR A 213 -8.17 6.79 22.50
C TYR A 213 -8.49 7.93 23.47
N TRP A 214 -8.14 9.18 23.13
CA TRP A 214 -8.46 10.32 23.99
C TRP A 214 -9.97 10.65 24.02
N ASP A 215 -10.71 10.39 22.94
CA ASP A 215 -12.18 10.44 22.99
C ASP A 215 -12.75 9.35 23.91
N LEU A 216 -12.15 8.17 23.93
CA LEU A 216 -12.57 7.08 24.81
C LEU A 216 -12.39 7.47 26.27
N VAL A 217 -11.25 8.07 26.62
CA VAL A 217 -10.97 8.62 27.96
C VAL A 217 -12.03 9.67 28.35
N TYR A 218 -12.33 10.61 27.45
CA TYR A 218 -13.33 11.64 27.69
C TYR A 218 -14.73 11.06 27.93
N ASN A 219 -15.22 10.21 27.01
CA ASN A 219 -16.58 9.68 27.07
C ASN A 219 -16.77 8.72 28.25
N GLN A 220 -15.73 7.98 28.66
CA GLN A 220 -15.82 7.17 29.86
C GLN A 220 -16.02 8.03 31.13
N ARG A 221 -15.34 9.18 31.22
CA ARG A 221 -15.49 10.08 32.37
C ARG A 221 -16.84 10.80 32.33
N ASP A 222 -17.30 11.24 31.16
CA ASP A 222 -18.64 11.82 30.99
C ASP A 222 -19.72 10.83 31.42
N LEU A 223 -19.67 9.58 30.95
CA LEU A 223 -20.61 8.53 31.36
C LEU A 223 -20.64 8.33 32.88
N LYS A 224 -19.48 8.20 33.53
CA LYS A 224 -19.38 8.06 35.00
C LYS A 224 -20.00 9.26 35.73
N LEU A 225 -19.84 10.46 35.20
CA LEU A 225 -20.38 11.68 35.81
C LEU A 225 -21.89 11.80 35.61
N ARG A 226 -22.41 11.49 34.42
CA ARG A 226 -23.86 11.45 34.15
C ARG A 226 -24.57 10.39 34.98
N GLN A 227 -23.94 9.23 35.16
CA GLN A 227 -24.48 8.18 36.03
C GLN A 227 -24.61 8.66 37.47
N LYS A 228 -23.57 9.30 38.02
CA LYS A 228 -23.62 9.88 39.37
C LYS A 228 -24.69 10.97 39.49
N ALA A 229 -24.81 11.85 38.49
CA ALA A 229 -25.82 12.90 38.47
C ALA A 229 -27.25 12.34 38.45
N TYR A 230 -27.50 11.27 37.69
CA TYR A 230 -28.79 10.57 37.68
C TYR A 230 -29.10 9.89 39.02
N THR A 231 -28.16 9.14 39.59
CA THR A 231 -28.34 8.50 40.90
C THR A 231 -28.67 9.52 41.99
N LEU A 232 -27.98 10.66 41.99
CA LEU A 232 -28.25 11.75 42.92
C LEU A 232 -29.64 12.36 42.72
N ALA A 233 -30.08 12.58 41.47
CA ALA A 233 -31.42 13.08 41.18
C ALA A 233 -32.52 12.12 41.66
N VAL A 234 -32.31 10.80 41.51
CA VAL A 234 -33.25 9.78 42.01
C VAL A 234 -33.34 9.80 43.53
N GLN A 235 -32.20 9.90 44.23
CA GLN A 235 -32.16 10.05 45.68
C GLN A 235 -32.89 11.32 46.13
N GLN A 236 -32.69 12.43 45.41
CA GLN A 236 -33.34 13.69 45.69
C GLN A 236 -34.86 13.61 45.56
N ARG A 237 -35.37 12.99 44.49
CA ARG A 237 -36.81 12.75 44.32
C ARG A 237 -37.36 11.93 45.48
N SER A 238 -36.63 10.88 45.92
CA SER A 238 -37.03 10.06 47.07
C SER A 238 -37.14 10.88 48.36
N ASN A 239 -36.13 11.71 48.66
CA ASN A 239 -36.14 12.58 49.83
C ASN A 239 -37.26 13.63 49.78
N THR A 240 -37.51 14.20 48.61
CA THR A 240 -38.58 15.20 48.39
C THR A 240 -39.95 14.57 48.64
N LYS A 241 -40.18 13.34 48.16
CA LYS A 241 -41.42 12.59 48.41
C LYS A 241 -41.67 12.36 49.90
N LEU A 242 -40.63 12.00 50.67
CA LEU A 242 -40.75 11.82 52.13
C LEU A 242 -41.09 13.14 52.85
N LEU A 243 -40.48 14.25 52.42
CA LEU A 243 -40.74 15.57 53.01
C LEU A 243 -42.18 16.05 52.75
N ILE A 244 -42.72 15.78 51.56
CA ILE A 244 -44.13 16.05 51.22
C ILE A 244 -45.06 15.20 52.09
N GLN A 245 -44.77 13.91 52.26
CA GLN A 245 -45.55 13.01 53.13
C GLN A 245 -45.55 13.47 54.60
N SER A 246 -44.48 14.10 55.04
CA SER A 246 -44.40 14.72 56.38
C SER A 246 -45.02 16.12 56.48
N GLY A 247 -45.65 16.63 55.42
CA GLY A 247 -46.29 17.96 55.37
C GLY A 247 -45.32 19.14 55.30
N ARG A 248 -44.03 18.90 55.02
CA ARG A 248 -42.96 19.91 55.06
C ARG A 248 -42.67 20.59 53.72
N LEU A 249 -43.21 20.06 52.61
CA LEU A 249 -43.05 20.59 51.26
C LEU A 249 -44.37 20.51 50.48
N ALA A 250 -44.56 21.40 49.51
CA ALA A 250 -45.72 21.43 48.63
C ALA A 250 -45.64 20.34 47.54
N ALA A 251 -46.80 19.85 47.07
CA ALA A 251 -46.86 18.80 46.05
C ALA A 251 -46.20 19.18 44.71
N ILE A 252 -46.15 20.49 44.38
CA ILE A 252 -45.50 21.01 43.17
C ILE A 252 -43.99 20.72 43.14
N GLU A 253 -43.34 20.59 44.31
CA GLU A 253 -41.91 20.26 44.42
C GLU A 253 -41.61 18.84 43.90
N LEU A 254 -42.59 17.93 43.93
CA LEU A 254 -42.43 16.58 43.36
C LEU A 254 -42.32 16.64 41.84
N ALA A 255 -43.13 17.47 41.18
CA ALA A 255 -43.10 17.61 39.72
C ALA A 255 -41.73 18.14 39.23
N GLN A 256 -41.15 19.10 39.95
CA GLN A 256 -39.79 19.61 39.65
C GLN A 256 -38.71 18.53 39.85
N ALA A 257 -38.83 17.72 40.90
CA ALA A 257 -37.90 16.62 41.14
C ALA A 257 -38.01 15.51 40.08
N GLU A 258 -39.22 15.22 39.59
CA GLU A 258 -39.45 14.27 38.49
C GLU A 258 -38.91 14.78 37.16
N GLU A 259 -39.12 16.06 36.83
CA GLU A 259 -38.53 16.71 35.65
C GLU A 259 -37.00 16.59 35.68
N ALA A 260 -36.37 16.88 36.83
CA ALA A 260 -34.93 16.76 36.98
C ALA A 260 -34.43 15.33 36.76
N VAL A 261 -35.12 14.31 37.30
CA VAL A 261 -34.79 12.89 37.06
C VAL A 261 -34.90 12.54 35.58
N ALA A 262 -35.99 12.95 34.92
CA ALA A 262 -36.21 12.68 33.50
C ALA A 262 -35.10 13.31 32.64
N LYS A 263 -34.73 14.57 32.91
CA LYS A 263 -33.65 15.27 32.22
C LYS A 263 -32.30 14.59 32.42
N ARG A 264 -31.95 14.17 33.64
CA ARG A 264 -30.70 13.42 33.91
C ARG A 264 -30.68 12.06 33.24
N HIS A 265 -31.82 11.40 33.16
CA HIS A 265 -31.94 10.13 32.46
C HIS A 265 -31.68 10.31 30.96
N GLN A 266 -32.24 11.35 30.33
CA GLN A 266 -31.94 11.69 28.94
C GLN A 266 -30.45 11.97 28.71
N GLU A 267 -29.81 12.77 29.59
CA GLU A 267 -28.38 13.05 29.53
C GLU A 267 -27.52 11.76 29.68
N LEU A 268 -27.94 10.84 30.55
CA LEU A 268 -27.28 9.55 30.75
C LEU A 268 -27.39 8.66 29.51
N LEU A 269 -28.59 8.52 28.93
CA LEU A 269 -28.80 7.75 27.70
C LEU A 269 -27.95 8.30 26.54
N ALA A 270 -27.89 9.62 26.39
CA ALA A 270 -27.02 10.27 25.40
C ALA A 270 -25.52 10.04 25.65
N ALA A 271 -25.09 9.89 26.91
CA ALA A 271 -23.71 9.53 27.24
C ALA A 271 -23.41 8.05 26.99
N VAL A 272 -24.37 7.16 27.24
CA VAL A 272 -24.27 5.72 26.91
C VAL A 272 -24.10 5.56 25.40
N GLU A 273 -24.90 6.27 24.60
CA GLU A 273 -24.82 6.22 23.14
C GLU A 273 -23.46 6.72 22.62
N ARG A 274 -22.99 7.88 23.11
CA ARG A 274 -21.66 8.40 22.74
C ARG A 274 -20.52 7.45 23.14
N MET A 275 -20.62 6.81 24.30
CA MET A 275 -19.66 5.79 24.72
C MET A 275 -19.68 4.58 23.77
N ASN A 276 -20.86 4.08 23.39
CA ASN A 276 -21.00 2.98 22.45
C ASN A 276 -20.39 3.32 21.07
N GLN A 277 -20.62 4.52 20.57
CA GLN A 277 -20.05 4.99 19.30
C GLN A 277 -18.51 5.00 19.33
N VAL A 278 -17.91 5.55 20.38
CA VAL A 278 -16.44 5.58 20.51
C VAL A 278 -15.86 4.19 20.71
N GLN A 279 -16.57 3.28 21.40
CA GLN A 279 -16.18 1.87 21.50
C GLN A 279 -16.19 1.17 20.15
N VAL A 280 -17.19 1.43 19.30
CA VAL A 280 -17.23 0.91 17.92
C VAL A 280 -16.05 1.44 17.11
N GLN A 281 -15.81 2.76 17.14
CA GLN A 281 -14.67 3.38 16.46
C GLN A 281 -13.32 2.82 16.93
N MET A 282 -13.19 2.52 18.22
CA MET A 282 -11.98 1.92 18.77
C MET A 282 -11.80 0.46 18.32
N ARG A 283 -12.88 -0.33 18.28
CA ARG A 283 -12.80 -1.70 17.75
C ARG A 283 -12.46 -1.72 16.27
N ASP A 284 -13.03 -0.79 15.50
CA ASP A 284 -12.76 -0.63 14.07
C ASP A 284 -11.29 -0.28 13.81
N VAL A 285 -10.76 0.78 14.46
CA VAL A 285 -9.36 1.18 14.23
C VAL A 285 -8.36 0.09 14.66
N LEU A 286 -8.66 -0.66 15.72
CA LEU A 286 -7.85 -1.78 16.19
C LEU A 286 -8.09 -3.09 15.41
N HIS A 287 -9.08 -3.12 14.50
CA HIS A 287 -9.46 -4.30 13.72
C HIS A 287 -9.73 -5.54 14.58
N THR A 288 -10.38 -5.36 15.74
CA THR A 288 -10.77 -6.47 16.60
C THR A 288 -12.21 -6.91 16.31
N SER A 289 -12.39 -8.19 15.99
CA SER A 289 -13.72 -8.80 15.84
C SER A 289 -14.34 -9.21 17.17
N LYS A 290 -13.57 -9.18 18.27
CA LYS A 290 -14.07 -9.54 19.59
C LYS A 290 -14.97 -8.43 20.13
N ASP A 291 -16.13 -8.83 20.67
CA ASP A 291 -17.05 -7.91 21.34
C ASP A 291 -16.55 -7.56 22.75
N VAL A 292 -15.47 -6.78 22.78
CA VAL A 292 -14.78 -6.32 23.99
C VAL A 292 -15.13 -4.87 24.27
N SER A 293 -15.34 -4.56 25.55
CA SER A 293 -15.48 -3.19 26.05
C SER A 293 -14.14 -2.69 26.57
N PHE A 294 -13.59 -1.65 25.94
CA PHE A 294 -12.31 -1.09 26.32
C PHE A 294 -12.45 -0.07 27.46
N VAL A 295 -11.64 -0.22 28.51
CA VAL A 295 -11.58 0.72 29.63
C VAL A 295 -10.21 1.39 29.62
N PRO A 296 -10.11 2.68 29.25
CA PRO A 296 -8.84 3.38 29.27
C PRO A 296 -8.34 3.57 30.71
N THR A 297 -7.04 3.47 30.90
CA THR A 297 -6.37 3.57 32.21
C THR A 297 -5.57 4.85 32.40
N GLU A 298 -5.28 5.59 31.34
CA GLU A 298 -4.49 6.83 31.42
C GLU A 298 -5.35 8.04 31.83
N GLU A 299 -4.79 8.89 32.69
CA GLU A 299 -5.33 10.21 33.00
C GLU A 299 -4.61 11.28 32.16
N PRO A 300 -5.33 12.23 31.54
CA PRO A 300 -4.72 13.26 30.72
C PRO A 300 -3.83 14.17 31.57
N LEU A 301 -2.62 14.43 31.09
CA LEU A 301 -1.66 15.32 31.76
C LEU A 301 -2.18 16.77 31.75
N SER A 302 -1.87 17.50 32.82
CA SER A 302 -2.22 18.92 33.00
C SER A 302 -1.32 19.85 32.17
N GLY A 303 -1.47 19.81 30.84
CA GLY A 303 -0.82 20.75 29.91
C GLY A 303 0.70 20.57 29.74
N GLY A 304 1.25 21.24 28.72
CA GLY A 304 2.67 21.22 28.38
C GLY A 304 3.03 22.40 27.47
N SER A 305 4.26 22.40 26.93
CA SER A 305 4.69 23.40 25.95
C SER A 305 4.51 22.86 24.52
N LEU A 306 3.96 23.71 23.65
CA LEU A 306 3.95 23.43 22.21
C LEU A 306 5.34 23.69 21.64
N PRO A 307 5.80 22.91 20.65
CA PRO A 307 6.98 23.26 19.89
C PRO A 307 6.76 24.60 19.18
N SER A 308 7.83 25.40 19.06
CA SER A 308 7.78 26.64 18.29
C SER A 308 7.42 26.36 16.84
N LEU A 309 6.56 27.19 16.24
CA LEU A 309 6.17 27.09 14.83
C LEU A 309 7.37 26.96 13.87
N GLN A 310 8.45 27.72 14.08
CA GLN A 310 9.65 27.64 13.23
C GLN A 310 10.25 26.22 13.21
N ARG A 311 10.50 25.65 14.40
CA ARG A 311 11.00 24.27 14.54
C ARG A 311 10.04 23.24 13.93
N ALA A 312 8.74 23.47 14.02
CA ALA A 312 7.73 22.61 13.41
C ALA A 312 7.83 22.62 11.88
N LEU A 313 7.99 23.80 11.28
CA LEU A 313 8.16 23.95 9.83
C LEU A 313 9.47 23.32 9.34
N ASP A 314 10.57 23.50 10.06
CA ASP A 314 11.87 22.90 9.71
C ASP A 314 11.81 21.36 9.74
N ARG A 315 11.15 20.80 10.77
CA ARG A 315 10.90 19.36 10.88
C ARG A 315 9.98 18.86 9.78
N MET A 316 8.91 19.59 9.46
CA MET A 316 8.03 19.22 8.35
C MET A 316 8.83 19.05 7.05
N ILE A 317 9.72 19.98 6.71
CA ILE A 317 10.50 19.90 5.47
C ILE A 317 11.46 18.70 5.44
N THR A 318 11.99 18.30 6.60
CA THR A 318 13.07 17.31 6.75
C THR A 318 12.60 15.93 7.18
N GLU A 319 11.46 15.80 7.84
CA GLU A 319 10.96 14.57 8.45
C GLU A 319 9.65 14.08 7.83
N ASN A 320 8.80 14.97 7.28
CA ASN A 320 7.48 14.58 6.76
C ASN A 320 7.59 13.51 5.64
N PRO A 321 7.03 12.31 5.85
CA PRO A 321 7.16 11.22 4.89
C PRO A 321 6.46 11.50 3.55
N ASN A 322 5.32 12.21 3.53
CA ASN A 322 4.64 12.57 2.28
C ASN A 322 5.50 13.47 1.39
N LEU A 323 6.17 14.47 1.99
CA LEU A 323 7.11 15.33 1.25
C LEU A 323 8.32 14.54 0.72
N LYS A 324 8.85 13.61 1.51
CA LYS A 324 9.95 12.74 1.07
C LYS A 324 9.53 11.82 -0.07
N SER A 325 8.36 11.20 0.04
CA SER A 325 7.82 10.31 -1.00
C SER A 325 7.75 11.01 -2.36
N ILE A 326 7.23 12.25 -2.41
CA ILE A 326 7.18 13.04 -3.65
C ILE A 326 8.60 13.39 -4.15
N LYS A 327 9.53 13.74 -3.26
CA LYS A 327 10.93 14.03 -3.64
C LYS A 327 11.62 12.82 -4.29
N HIS A 328 11.43 11.62 -3.73
CA HIS A 328 11.96 10.38 -4.32
C HIS A 328 11.27 10.06 -5.65
N ARG A 329 9.95 10.29 -5.77
CA ARG A 329 9.22 10.16 -7.05
C ARG A 329 9.73 11.12 -8.13
N ILE A 330 10.06 12.37 -7.77
CA ILE A 330 10.72 13.32 -8.69
C ILE A 330 12.09 12.79 -9.11
N SER A 331 12.84 12.17 -8.21
CA SER A 331 14.15 11.59 -8.51
C SER A 331 14.05 10.41 -9.49
N ALA A 332 13.01 9.57 -9.36
CA ALA A 332 12.69 8.53 -10.32
C ALA A 332 12.35 9.12 -11.72
N LEU A 333 11.51 10.16 -11.78
CA LEU A 333 11.16 10.82 -13.05
C LEU A 333 12.35 11.52 -13.71
N LYS A 334 13.32 12.01 -12.93
CA LYS A 334 14.58 12.54 -13.50
C LYS A 334 15.38 11.47 -14.23
N GLN A 335 15.33 10.20 -13.80
CA GLN A 335 15.93 9.10 -14.55
C GLN A 335 15.21 8.88 -15.89
N ASP A 336 13.88 9.00 -15.92
CA ASP A 336 13.13 8.94 -17.18
C ASP A 336 13.50 10.08 -18.13
N VAL A 337 13.70 11.30 -17.62
CA VAL A 337 14.21 12.42 -18.44
C VAL A 337 15.61 12.13 -18.99
N LEU A 338 16.50 11.54 -18.18
CA LEU A 338 17.84 11.15 -18.61
C LEU A 338 17.77 10.13 -19.76
N VAL A 339 16.95 9.09 -19.62
CA VAL A 339 16.76 8.06 -20.65
C VAL A 339 16.12 8.67 -21.91
N ALA A 340 15.12 9.52 -21.77
CA ALA A 340 14.48 10.19 -22.90
C ALA A 340 15.46 11.08 -23.67
N LYS A 341 16.29 11.87 -22.97
CA LYS A 341 17.34 12.70 -23.60
C LYS A 341 18.38 11.85 -24.31
N ASN A 342 18.83 10.75 -23.70
CA ASN A 342 19.75 9.83 -24.36
C ASN A 342 19.13 9.19 -25.63
N GLY A 343 17.82 8.95 -25.64
CA GLY A 343 17.09 8.48 -26.81
C GLY A 343 17.16 9.43 -28.03
N GLN A 344 17.48 10.72 -27.85
CA GLN A 344 17.68 11.68 -28.95
C GLN A 344 18.99 11.48 -29.70
N LEU A 345 19.98 10.84 -29.08
CA LEU A 345 21.26 10.57 -29.72
C LEU A 345 21.08 9.56 -30.86
N PRO A 346 21.87 9.62 -31.94
CA PRO A 346 21.93 8.54 -32.93
C PRO A 346 22.33 7.20 -32.30
N ASN A 347 21.91 6.10 -32.91
CA ASN A 347 22.45 4.79 -32.59
C ASN A 347 23.80 4.62 -33.29
N LEU A 348 24.84 4.28 -32.55
CA LEU A 348 26.16 3.97 -33.07
C LEU A 348 26.69 2.80 -32.26
N ASP A 349 26.71 1.61 -32.87
CA ASP A 349 27.12 0.37 -32.20
C ASP A 349 28.40 -0.16 -32.84
N LEU A 350 29.38 -0.50 -32.01
CA LEU A 350 30.49 -1.35 -32.41
C LEU A 350 30.06 -2.80 -32.30
N VAL A 351 30.07 -3.53 -33.41
CA VAL A 351 29.78 -4.96 -33.45
C VAL A 351 31.04 -5.69 -33.86
N ALA A 352 31.52 -6.57 -33.00
CA ALA A 352 32.63 -7.46 -33.30
C ALA A 352 32.21 -8.90 -33.03
N GLY A 353 32.69 -9.84 -33.83
CA GLY A 353 32.35 -11.24 -33.65
C GLY A 353 33.36 -12.18 -34.26
N PHE A 354 33.32 -13.40 -33.74
CA PHE A 354 34.09 -14.52 -34.21
C PHE A 354 33.16 -15.72 -34.34
N GLN A 355 33.14 -16.35 -35.51
CA GLN A 355 32.25 -17.45 -35.82
C GLN A 355 33.06 -18.62 -36.40
N LEU A 356 33.00 -19.76 -35.73
CA LEU A 356 33.39 -21.04 -36.31
C LEU A 356 32.21 -21.57 -37.11
N VAL A 357 32.46 -22.11 -38.30
CA VAL A 357 31.42 -22.65 -39.19
C VAL A 357 31.86 -24.04 -39.63
N GLY A 358 30.92 -24.97 -39.71
CA GLY A 358 31.15 -26.28 -40.28
C GLY A 358 30.00 -26.64 -41.18
N PHE A 359 30.32 -27.26 -42.32
CA PHE A 359 29.33 -27.71 -43.29
C PHE A 359 29.67 -29.12 -43.73
N GLY A 360 28.67 -29.99 -43.80
CA GLY A 360 28.82 -31.35 -44.25
C GLY A 360 27.69 -31.66 -45.21
N ARG A 361 28.02 -32.27 -46.34
CA ARG A 361 27.04 -32.77 -47.31
C ARG A 361 27.25 -34.25 -47.47
N ASN A 362 26.19 -35.04 -47.36
CA ASN A 362 26.18 -36.47 -47.63
C ASN A 362 25.18 -36.74 -48.77
N THR A 363 25.63 -37.41 -49.82
CA THR A 363 24.84 -37.72 -51.03
C THR A 363 24.37 -39.18 -51.07
N GLY A 364 24.20 -39.82 -49.92
CA GLY A 364 23.70 -41.19 -49.76
C GLY A 364 24.74 -42.30 -49.90
N ALA A 365 25.94 -41.98 -50.42
CA ALA A 365 27.06 -42.92 -50.57
C ALA A 365 28.08 -42.86 -49.41
N ASP A 366 27.95 -41.88 -48.50
CA ASP A 366 28.94 -41.67 -47.43
C ASP A 366 28.56 -42.40 -46.14
N THR A 367 29.56 -42.99 -45.47
CA THR A 367 29.41 -43.69 -44.19
C THR A 367 29.25 -42.75 -42.99
N GLU A 368 29.70 -41.49 -43.11
CA GLU A 368 29.62 -40.46 -42.06
C GLU A 368 28.39 -39.57 -42.26
N SER A 369 27.68 -39.25 -41.17
CA SER A 369 26.53 -38.33 -41.24
C SER A 369 26.98 -36.90 -41.58
N SER A 370 26.13 -36.17 -42.33
CA SER A 370 26.39 -34.77 -42.70
C SER A 370 26.57 -33.85 -41.48
N VAL A 371 25.86 -34.16 -40.38
CA VAL A 371 25.99 -33.46 -39.09
C VAL A 371 27.35 -33.73 -38.46
N GLN A 372 27.80 -34.99 -38.39
CA GLN A 372 29.09 -35.34 -37.81
C GLN A 372 30.25 -34.70 -38.57
N ARG A 373 30.19 -34.74 -39.90
CA ARG A 373 31.16 -34.06 -40.77
C ARG A 373 31.21 -32.56 -40.51
N SER A 374 30.05 -31.92 -40.39
CA SER A 374 29.97 -30.49 -40.07
C SER A 374 30.45 -30.14 -38.66
N LEU A 375 30.33 -31.05 -37.67
CA LEU A 375 30.93 -30.87 -36.35
C LEU A 375 32.46 -31.01 -36.41
N GLY A 376 32.98 -31.96 -37.20
CA GLY A 376 34.42 -32.11 -37.43
C GLY A 376 35.06 -30.85 -38.06
N MET A 377 34.34 -30.17 -38.95
CA MET A 377 34.82 -28.92 -39.55
C MET A 377 34.83 -27.72 -38.59
N LEU A 378 34.08 -27.73 -37.48
CA LEU A 378 34.12 -26.63 -36.51
C LEU A 378 35.47 -26.48 -35.81
N VAL A 379 36.22 -27.57 -35.68
CA VAL A 379 37.56 -27.56 -35.08
C VAL A 379 38.67 -27.34 -36.11
N ASP A 380 38.33 -27.24 -37.40
CA ASP A 380 39.29 -26.89 -38.44
C ASP A 380 39.62 -25.40 -38.34
N PRO A 381 40.90 -25.02 -38.11
CA PRO A 381 41.31 -23.64 -37.99
C PRO A 381 41.07 -22.80 -39.25
N ARG A 382 40.81 -23.41 -40.42
CA ARG A 382 40.52 -22.70 -41.67
C ARG A 382 39.05 -22.30 -41.79
N SER A 383 38.16 -22.89 -41.00
CA SER A 383 36.70 -22.70 -41.13
C SER A 383 36.16 -21.70 -40.11
N HIS A 384 36.61 -20.45 -40.23
CA HIS A 384 36.22 -19.36 -39.33
C HIS A 384 35.87 -18.08 -40.08
N ASN A 385 35.11 -17.22 -39.43
CA ASN A 385 34.78 -15.87 -39.87
C ASN A 385 34.97 -14.91 -38.70
N ALA A 386 35.82 -13.91 -38.87
CA ALA A 386 36.02 -12.83 -37.92
C ALA A 386 35.58 -11.51 -38.56
N TYR A 387 34.81 -10.70 -37.82
CA TYR A 387 34.34 -9.42 -38.33
C TYR A 387 34.30 -8.37 -37.23
N ALA A 388 34.49 -7.11 -37.65
CA ALA A 388 34.28 -5.94 -36.83
C ALA A 388 33.66 -4.84 -37.71
N GLY A 389 32.65 -4.15 -37.20
CA GLY A 389 31.93 -3.12 -37.94
C GLY A 389 31.26 -2.11 -37.03
N LEU A 390 30.96 -0.95 -37.60
CA LEU A 390 30.18 0.10 -36.94
C LEU A 390 28.81 0.19 -37.59
N THR A 391 27.75 0.11 -36.80
CA THR A 391 26.37 0.28 -37.25
C THR A 391 25.85 1.64 -36.80
N PHE A 392 25.60 2.54 -37.75
CA PHE A 392 25.02 3.86 -37.48
C PHE A 392 23.57 3.93 -37.93
N SER A 393 22.68 4.41 -37.07
CA SER A 393 21.27 4.63 -37.40
C SER A 393 20.73 5.89 -36.71
N VAL A 394 20.11 6.77 -37.49
CA VAL A 394 19.52 8.02 -37.01
C VAL A 394 18.09 8.18 -37.56
N PRO A 395 17.07 8.40 -36.71
CA PRO A 395 15.75 8.74 -37.19
C PRO A 395 15.77 10.15 -37.78
N LEU A 396 15.33 10.29 -39.04
CA LEU A 396 15.25 11.58 -39.72
C LEU A 396 14.10 12.44 -39.16
N ASP A 397 12.93 11.83 -38.92
CA ASP A 397 11.85 12.48 -38.18
C ASP A 397 12.09 12.34 -36.66
N ARG A 398 12.35 13.48 -36.02
CA ARG A 398 12.65 13.57 -34.58
C ARG A 398 11.44 13.91 -33.72
N ARG A 399 10.24 14.06 -34.28
CA ARG A 399 9.03 14.47 -33.53
C ARG A 399 8.76 13.55 -32.35
N GLN A 400 8.76 12.23 -32.56
CA GLN A 400 8.47 11.26 -31.48
C GLN A 400 9.48 11.35 -30.33
N VAL A 401 10.77 11.51 -30.62
CA VAL A 401 11.83 11.52 -29.60
C VAL A 401 11.85 12.85 -28.85
N ASN A 402 11.63 13.96 -29.54
CA ASN A 402 11.50 15.28 -28.92
C ASN A 402 10.26 15.35 -28.00
N GLN A 403 9.12 14.84 -28.47
CA GLN A 403 7.89 14.78 -27.69
C GLN A 403 8.02 13.87 -26.46
N ARG A 404 8.81 12.79 -26.54
CA ARG A 404 9.12 11.96 -25.37
C ARG A 404 9.90 12.73 -24.30
N VAL A 405 10.91 13.52 -24.69
CA VAL A 405 11.68 14.36 -23.75
C VAL A 405 10.79 15.42 -23.12
N GLU A 406 10.01 16.12 -23.92
CA GLU A 406 9.07 17.15 -23.45
C GLU A 406 8.08 16.57 -22.45
N ARG A 407 7.44 15.44 -22.79
CA ARG A 407 6.53 14.72 -21.88
C ARG A 407 7.20 14.34 -20.55
N SER A 408 8.40 13.78 -20.59
CA SER A 408 9.13 13.42 -19.36
C SER A 408 9.49 14.64 -18.51
N GLN A 409 9.82 15.78 -19.12
CA GLN A 409 10.07 17.03 -18.40
C GLN A 409 8.81 17.60 -17.77
N LEU A 410 7.68 17.56 -18.48
CA LEU A 410 6.38 18.00 -17.97
C LEU A 410 5.93 17.15 -16.77
N GLU A 411 6.18 15.83 -16.77
CA GLU A 411 5.90 14.99 -15.60
C GLU A 411 6.73 15.39 -14.37
N VAL A 412 8.00 15.75 -14.55
CA VAL A 412 8.82 16.30 -13.46
C VAL A 412 8.25 17.63 -12.96
N GLN A 413 7.83 18.51 -13.86
CA GLN A 413 7.22 19.80 -13.48
C GLN A 413 5.90 19.61 -12.73
N LYS A 414 5.02 18.72 -13.20
CA LYS A 414 3.77 18.35 -12.52
C LYS A 414 4.02 17.88 -11.09
N GLN A 415 4.99 16.98 -10.89
CA GLN A 415 5.34 16.51 -9.54
C GLN A 415 5.97 17.60 -8.66
N ARG A 416 6.75 18.54 -9.24
CA ARG A 416 7.25 19.71 -8.50
C ARG A 416 6.14 20.64 -8.05
N LEU A 417 5.13 20.86 -8.89
CA LEU A 417 3.95 21.65 -8.52
C LEU A 417 3.14 20.97 -7.42
N MET A 418 2.96 19.64 -7.50
CA MET A 418 2.35 18.85 -6.42
C MET A 418 3.12 18.97 -5.10
N LEU A 419 4.46 18.90 -5.15
CA LEU A 419 5.31 19.11 -3.98
C LEU A 419 5.11 20.50 -3.37
N ALA A 420 5.13 21.55 -4.20
CA ALA A 420 4.95 22.92 -3.75
C ALA A 420 3.54 23.16 -3.17
N GLN A 421 2.51 22.56 -3.77
CA GLN A 421 1.15 22.61 -3.26
C GLN A 421 1.04 21.94 -1.88
N LEU A 422 1.56 20.71 -1.74
CA LEU A 422 1.53 19.99 -0.46
C LEU A 422 2.34 20.72 0.62
N GLN A 423 3.49 21.32 0.28
CA GLN A 423 4.26 22.13 1.21
C GLN A 423 3.48 23.35 1.70
N ARG A 424 2.75 24.05 0.82
CA ARG A 424 1.90 25.18 1.22
C ARG A 424 0.74 24.72 2.10
N GLU A 425 0.10 23.61 1.75
CA GLU A 425 -1.00 23.05 2.53
C GLU A 425 -0.55 22.68 3.94
N LEU A 426 0.54 21.92 4.08
CA LEU A 426 1.08 21.53 5.38
C LEU A 426 1.55 22.74 6.20
N LYS A 427 2.14 23.76 5.56
CA LYS A 427 2.50 25.02 6.23
C LYS A 427 1.27 25.71 6.82
N ASN A 428 0.20 25.84 6.04
CA ASN A 428 -1.05 26.46 6.49
C ASN A 428 -1.70 25.65 7.62
N GLN A 429 -1.72 24.31 7.50
CA GLN A 429 -2.22 23.41 8.55
C GLN A 429 -1.41 23.53 9.84
N LEU A 430 -0.07 23.58 9.77
CA LEU A 430 0.78 23.75 10.96
C LEU A 430 0.55 25.11 11.63
N GLN A 431 0.39 26.18 10.85
CA GLN A 431 0.06 27.51 11.39
C GLN A 431 -1.29 27.49 12.11
N LEU A 432 -2.30 26.86 11.49
CA LEU A 432 -3.63 26.71 12.08
C LEU A 432 -3.58 25.89 13.38
N PHE A 433 -2.97 24.70 13.36
CA PHE A 433 -2.89 23.82 14.53
C PHE A 433 -2.05 24.41 15.66
N HIS A 434 -0.96 25.11 15.34
CA HIS A 434 -0.17 25.83 16.34
C HIS A 434 -1.00 26.94 17.00
N GLY A 435 -1.74 27.73 16.21
CA GLY A 435 -2.65 28.75 16.74
C GLY A 435 -3.77 28.16 17.61
N GLN A 436 -4.41 27.08 17.16
CA GLN A 436 -5.42 26.35 17.92
C GLN A 436 -4.84 25.79 19.24
N GLY A 437 -3.66 25.19 19.19
CA GLY A 437 -2.98 24.68 20.38
C GLY A 437 -2.72 25.77 21.42
N GLN A 438 -2.28 26.97 21.00
CA GLN A 438 -2.10 28.10 21.91
C GLN A 438 -3.41 28.54 22.57
N GLN A 439 -4.52 28.54 21.82
CA GLN A 439 -5.83 28.84 22.37
C GLN A 439 -6.31 27.75 23.34
N ILE A 440 -6.05 26.48 23.03
CA ILE A 440 -6.39 25.36 23.92
C ILE A 440 -5.62 25.46 25.25
N LEU A 441 -4.33 25.83 25.23
CA LEU A 441 -3.56 26.06 26.46
C LEU A 441 -4.19 27.14 27.35
N LYS A 442 -4.63 28.26 26.76
CA LYS A 442 -5.37 29.31 27.49
C LYS A 442 -6.70 28.79 28.04
N ARG A 443 -7.42 27.97 27.26
CA ARG A 443 -8.68 27.35 27.67
C ARG A 443 -8.49 26.37 28.83
N ILE A 444 -7.41 25.59 28.85
CA ILE A 444 -7.06 24.71 29.98
C ILE A 444 -6.85 25.56 31.25
N ALA A 445 -6.07 26.64 31.17
CA ALA A 445 -5.83 27.50 32.32
C ALA A 445 -7.14 28.12 32.87
N ALA A 446 -8.00 28.61 31.98
CA ALA A 446 -9.31 29.13 32.35
C ALA A 446 -10.23 28.06 32.96
N ALA A 447 -10.32 26.87 32.35
CA ALA A 447 -11.16 25.77 32.83
C ALA A 447 -10.73 25.28 34.22
N LYS A 448 -9.40 25.18 34.46
CA LYS A 448 -8.84 24.82 35.76
C LYS A 448 -9.19 25.84 36.85
N LEU A 449 -9.14 27.13 36.53
CA LEU A 449 -9.54 28.20 37.44
C LEU A 449 -11.05 28.14 37.73
N THR A 450 -11.88 27.95 36.70
CA THR A 450 -13.33 27.77 36.84
C THR A 450 -13.67 26.60 37.74
N LEU A 451 -13.01 25.46 37.56
CA LEU A 451 -13.21 24.29 38.41
C LEU A 451 -12.82 24.56 39.86
N THR A 452 -11.69 25.25 40.07
CA THR A 452 -11.21 25.60 41.41
C THR A 452 -12.25 26.47 42.16
N TRP A 453 -12.80 27.49 41.49
CA TRP A 453 -13.82 28.35 42.08
C TRP A 453 -15.17 27.64 42.25
N ALA A 454 -15.58 26.80 41.30
CA ALA A 454 -16.80 26.00 41.41
C ALA A 454 -16.72 25.05 42.63
N LYS A 455 -15.58 24.38 42.84
CA LYS A 455 -15.35 23.52 44.00
C LYS A 455 -15.39 24.30 45.31
N ARG A 456 -14.79 25.49 45.37
CA ARG A 456 -14.86 26.38 46.54
C ARG A 456 -16.28 26.86 46.83
N LYS A 457 -17.03 27.29 45.81
CA LYS A 457 -18.45 27.67 45.95
C LYS A 457 -19.29 26.52 46.49
N LEU A 458 -19.13 25.31 45.94
CA LEU A 458 -19.82 24.13 46.41
C LEU A 458 -19.49 23.81 47.88
N SER A 459 -18.21 23.92 48.26
CA SER A 459 -17.80 23.68 49.66
C SER A 459 -18.43 24.69 50.61
N ALA A 460 -18.42 25.98 50.25
CA ALA A 460 -19.03 27.04 51.06
C ALA A 460 -20.56 26.82 51.21
N GLU A 461 -21.23 26.45 50.12
CA GLU A 461 -22.67 26.21 50.15
C GLU A 461 -23.06 24.98 50.95
N LYS A 462 -22.28 23.89 50.86
CA LYS A 462 -22.46 22.72 51.73
C LYS A 462 -22.34 23.10 53.22
N THR A 463 -21.43 24.00 53.58
CA THR A 463 -21.31 24.49 54.96
C THR A 463 -22.52 25.35 55.35
N LYS A 464 -22.97 26.27 54.50
CA LYS A 464 -24.20 27.06 54.76
C LYS A 464 -25.44 26.18 54.93
N PHE A 465 -25.56 25.13 54.11
CA PHE A 465 -26.67 24.18 54.18
C PHE A 465 -26.67 23.42 55.50
N LYS A 466 -25.51 22.95 55.97
CA LYS A 466 -25.38 22.32 57.30
C LYS A 466 -25.78 23.23 58.45
N LEU A 467 -25.63 24.55 58.28
CA LEU A 467 -26.03 25.58 59.24
C LEU A 467 -27.48 26.06 59.06
N GLY A 468 -28.26 25.44 58.16
CA GLY A 468 -29.64 25.84 57.88
C GLY A 468 -29.80 27.17 57.13
N ARG A 469 -28.71 27.74 56.59
CA ARG A 469 -28.68 29.04 55.90
C ARG A 469 -28.63 28.93 54.36
N SER A 470 -28.97 27.76 53.83
CA SER A 470 -28.99 27.48 52.39
C SER A 470 -30.05 26.42 52.10
N THR A 471 -30.44 26.30 50.82
CA THR A 471 -31.40 25.31 50.36
C THR A 471 -30.69 24.14 49.69
N LEU A 472 -31.33 22.98 49.73
CA LEU A 472 -30.84 21.77 49.05
C LEU A 472 -30.74 21.99 47.53
N PHE A 473 -31.66 22.77 46.96
CA PHE A 473 -31.62 23.22 45.57
C PHE A 473 -30.30 23.95 45.23
N GLN A 474 -29.87 24.90 46.07
CA GLN A 474 -28.64 25.67 45.84
C GLN A 474 -27.39 24.79 45.86
N VAL A 475 -27.34 23.82 46.79
CA VAL A 475 -26.24 22.83 46.85
C VAL A 475 -26.21 21.99 45.57
N LEU A 476 -27.36 21.53 45.07
CA LEU A 476 -27.46 20.72 43.85
C LEU A 476 -27.03 21.50 42.60
N LEU A 477 -27.46 22.77 42.49
CA LEU A 477 -27.04 23.65 41.41
C LEU A 477 -25.51 23.77 41.36
N PHE A 478 -24.86 24.03 42.50
CA PHE A 478 -23.39 24.10 42.52
C PHE A 478 -22.69 22.76 42.33
N GLN A 479 -23.32 21.62 42.65
CA GLN A 479 -22.78 20.30 42.28
C GLN A 479 -22.82 20.08 40.76
N GLN A 480 -23.88 20.55 40.09
CA GLN A 480 -23.95 20.56 38.64
C GLN A 480 -22.87 21.46 38.04
N ASP A 481 -22.66 22.67 38.58
CA ASP A 481 -21.61 23.58 38.11
C ASP A 481 -20.22 22.96 38.22
N VAL A 482 -19.92 22.29 39.34
CA VAL A 482 -18.66 21.54 39.51
C VAL A 482 -18.55 20.44 38.46
N SER A 483 -19.61 19.65 38.27
CA SER A 483 -19.62 18.56 37.28
C SER A 483 -19.36 19.07 35.87
N GLN A 484 -19.99 20.17 35.48
CA GLN A 484 -19.80 20.80 34.18
C GLN A 484 -18.39 21.39 34.03
N ALA A 485 -17.84 21.99 35.08
CA ALA A 485 -16.46 22.50 35.09
C ALA A 485 -15.43 21.37 35.00
N GLU A 486 -15.66 20.21 35.63
CA GLU A 486 -14.79 19.03 35.53
C GLU A 486 -14.75 18.48 34.09
N LEU A 487 -15.91 18.40 33.42
CA LEU A 487 -15.94 17.99 32.01
C LEU A 487 -15.29 19.03 31.08
N ALA A 488 -15.48 20.31 31.35
CA ALA A 488 -14.86 21.37 30.55
C ALA A 488 -13.33 21.35 30.66
N GLU A 489 -12.79 21.13 31.86
CA GLU A 489 -11.33 20.94 32.06
C GLU A 489 -10.84 19.70 31.32
N LEU A 490 -11.49 18.55 31.53
CA LEU A 490 -11.11 17.30 30.88
C LEU A 490 -11.14 17.42 29.36
N ARG A 491 -12.18 18.06 28.81
CA ARG A 491 -12.30 18.28 27.37
C ARG A 491 -11.14 19.12 26.85
N ALA A 492 -10.80 20.21 27.54
CA ALA A 492 -9.68 21.06 27.14
C ALA A 492 -8.34 20.30 27.18
N GLN A 493 -8.13 19.44 28.17
CA GLN A 493 -6.94 18.59 28.25
C GLN A 493 -6.89 17.55 27.11
N VAL A 494 -8.01 16.90 26.80
CA VAL A 494 -8.10 15.95 25.68
C VAL A 494 -7.87 16.65 24.34
N ASP A 495 -8.49 17.82 24.12
CA ASP A 495 -8.30 18.62 22.91
C ASP A 495 -6.82 19.03 22.75
N TYR A 496 -6.10 19.30 23.85
CA TYR A 496 -4.66 19.59 23.80
C TYR A 496 -3.84 18.40 23.32
N HIS A 497 -4.09 17.21 23.84
CA HIS A 497 -3.36 16.00 23.41
C HIS A 497 -3.61 15.75 21.92
N LYS A 498 -4.87 15.88 21.46
CA LYS A 498 -5.23 15.75 20.05
C LYS A 498 -4.51 16.76 19.16
N ALA A 499 -4.54 18.05 19.52
CA ALA A 499 -3.85 19.09 18.77
C ALA A 499 -2.33 18.85 18.71
N LEU A 500 -1.74 18.35 19.80
CA LEU A 500 -0.31 18.01 19.84
C LEU A 500 0.03 16.84 18.90
N ILE A 501 -0.81 15.81 18.86
CA ILE A 501 -0.66 14.65 17.96
C ILE A 501 -0.82 15.08 16.51
N GLU A 502 -1.81 15.92 16.19
CA GLU A 502 -2.00 16.45 14.85
C GLU A 502 -0.79 17.25 14.39
N LEU A 503 -0.22 18.08 15.26
CA LEU A 503 1.00 18.82 14.96
C LEU A 503 2.19 17.89 14.71
N TYR A 504 2.41 16.88 15.56
CA TYR A 504 3.47 15.89 15.37
C TYR A 504 3.27 15.01 14.13
N GLU A 505 2.03 14.72 13.77
CA GLU A 505 1.65 14.03 12.54
C GLU A 505 2.06 14.89 11.32
N LYS A 506 1.67 16.17 11.28
CA LYS A 506 2.00 17.05 10.15
C LYS A 506 3.49 17.36 10.04
N GLU A 507 4.22 17.43 11.16
CA GLU A 507 5.69 17.51 11.14
C GLU A 507 6.37 16.22 10.63
N GLY A 508 5.75 15.06 10.85
CA GLY A 508 6.35 13.75 10.58
C GLY A 508 7.17 13.17 11.75
N SER A 509 7.14 13.79 12.93
CA SER A 509 7.97 13.40 14.09
C SER A 509 7.30 12.39 15.03
N LEU A 510 6.03 12.06 14.80
CA LEU A 510 5.22 11.16 15.63
C LEU A 510 5.90 9.80 15.88
N LEU A 511 6.40 9.13 14.84
CA LEU A 511 7.02 7.81 14.95
C LEU A 511 8.27 7.80 15.84
N LYS A 512 9.10 8.85 15.73
CA LYS A 512 10.31 9.01 16.54
C LYS A 512 9.98 9.27 18.01
N ARG A 513 8.93 10.06 18.27
CA ARG A 513 8.53 10.48 19.62
C ARG A 513 7.85 9.38 20.42
N PHE A 514 7.10 8.49 19.78
CA PHE A 514 6.46 7.36 20.44
C PHE A 514 7.34 6.10 20.50
N SER A 515 8.63 6.21 20.16
CA SER A 515 9.61 5.10 20.21
C SER A 515 9.11 3.79 19.57
N ILE A 516 8.25 3.90 18.56
CA ILE A 516 7.81 2.75 17.77
C ILE A 516 8.95 2.47 16.79
N ARG A 517 9.97 1.73 17.27
CA ARG A 517 11.06 1.26 16.40
C ARG A 517 10.44 0.44 15.27
N LYS A 518 10.77 0.80 14.02
CA LYS A 518 10.59 -0.05 12.85
C LYS A 518 11.16 -1.43 13.21
N ARG A 519 10.30 -2.45 13.33
CA ARG A 519 10.79 -3.82 13.14
C ARG A 519 11.07 -3.92 11.65
N SER A 520 12.36 -3.96 11.35
CA SER A 520 12.96 -4.16 10.03
C SER A 520 12.47 -5.43 9.36
#